data_AF-A0A5N5HWN4-F1
#
_entry.id   AF-A0A5N5HWN4-F1
#
_cell.length_a   1.000
_cell.length_b   1.000
_cell.length_c   1.000
_cell.angle_alpha   90.00
_cell.angle_beta   90.00
_cell.angle_gamma   90.00
#
_symmetry.space_group_name_H-M   'P 1'
#
loop_
_entity.id
_entity.type
_entity.pdbx_description
1 polymer ?
#
loop_
_entity_poly.entity_id
_entity_poly.type
_entity_poly.pdbx_seq_one_letter_code
_entity_poly.pdbx_strand_id
1 'polypeptide(L)'
;MPSVCWLVPRVTQVMIAKLFYFLLISAVALPTKAEEGCHQLRSTAPFKIALFADLHFGEDAWTHWGPLQDVKSIKVMSSVLDDETPDFVIYLGDVITANNIAIKNASLYWDQAVSPTRARGIPWASVFGNHDDAAFVWPIEWFSSPGIPEIRCRVANSSCSGEEECHFEGTQRLELMKNEIERNTLSYSRYGPKELWPSISNYVLQLLSSDNPKSPVALLYFLDSGGGSYPEIISSAQAEWFRQKALEINPDSRVPEIIFWHIPSRAYKKAAPWFGIHKPCMGSINKERVATQEAEMGIMKLLVERPSAKAIFVGHNHGLDWCCPYEKLWLCFARHTGYGGYGNWDRGARIVEITEQPFSVKSWIRMEDGSVHSEVVLSP
;
A
#
# COMPACT_ATOMS: atom_id res chain seq x y z
N MET A 1 18.27 -24.74 75.09
CA MET A 1 17.58 -24.29 76.32
C MET A 1 18.65 -23.91 77.35
N PRO A 2 18.54 -22.82 78.12
CA PRO A 2 17.81 -21.58 77.87
C PRO A 2 18.66 -20.30 78.20
N SER A 3 18.02 -19.14 78.06
CA SER A 3 18.20 -17.95 78.92
C SER A 3 19.32 -16.92 78.64
N VAL A 4 18.92 -15.89 77.88
CA VAL A 4 18.92 -14.45 78.22
C VAL A 4 20.02 -13.91 79.15
N CYS A 5 20.80 -12.96 78.61
CA CYS A 5 21.67 -12.06 79.37
C CYS A 5 21.28 -10.59 79.13
N TRP A 6 21.47 -9.78 80.17
CA TRP A 6 21.07 -8.39 80.34
C TRP A 6 22.11 -7.36 79.83
N LEU A 7 21.67 -6.10 79.78
CA LEU A 7 22.42 -4.83 79.97
C LEU A 7 23.11 -4.12 78.77
N VAL A 8 22.71 -2.85 78.65
CA VAL A 8 23.27 -1.65 77.98
C VAL A 8 24.55 -1.19 78.77
N PRO A 9 25.57 -0.38 78.32
CA PRO A 9 25.60 0.74 77.34
C PRO A 9 26.86 0.93 76.44
N ARG A 10 26.68 1.84 75.45
CA ARG A 10 27.61 2.80 74.80
C ARG A 10 29.13 2.55 74.77
N VAL A 11 29.68 2.48 73.55
CA VAL A 11 30.95 3.16 73.19
C VAL A 11 30.84 3.73 71.77
N THR A 12 31.28 4.97 71.65
CA THR A 12 31.40 5.81 70.47
C THR A 12 32.45 5.33 69.46
N GLN A 13 32.24 5.77 68.21
CA GLN A 13 33.23 6.33 67.28
C GLN A 13 33.58 5.52 66.01
N VAL A 14 33.65 6.32 64.94
CA VAL A 14 34.38 6.16 63.67
C VAL A 14 33.56 5.76 62.44
N MET A 15 33.53 6.72 61.51
CA MET A 15 32.96 6.70 60.18
C MET A 15 33.57 5.60 59.32
N ILE A 16 32.72 4.85 58.62
CA ILE A 16 33.09 4.16 57.38
C ILE A 16 31.99 4.46 56.35
N ALA A 17 32.41 5.08 55.26
CA ALA A 17 31.59 5.49 54.13
C ALA A 17 30.78 4.32 53.55
N LYS A 18 29.46 4.46 53.49
CA LYS A 18 28.63 3.58 52.66
C LYS A 18 28.63 4.14 51.24
N LEU A 19 29.41 3.54 50.35
CA LEU A 19 29.16 3.63 48.91
C LEU A 19 27.82 2.92 48.64
N PHE A 20 26.75 3.68 48.45
CA PHE A 20 25.55 3.20 47.78
C PHE A 20 25.68 3.55 46.31
N TYR A 21 25.97 2.54 45.49
CA TYR A 21 25.86 2.64 44.04
C TYR A 21 24.37 2.73 43.71
N PHE A 22 23.85 3.94 43.49
CA PHE A 22 22.54 4.14 42.87
C PHE A 22 22.69 3.76 41.40
N LEU A 23 22.29 2.53 41.03
CA LEU A 23 21.97 2.25 39.64
C LEU A 23 20.70 3.05 39.31
N LEU A 24 20.88 4.19 38.64
CA LEU A 24 19.82 4.84 37.87
C LEU A 24 19.43 3.89 36.75
N ILE A 25 18.49 2.98 37.03
CA ILE A 25 17.71 2.35 35.97
C ILE A 25 16.77 3.45 35.49
N SER A 26 17.19 4.15 34.44
CA SER A 26 16.28 4.89 33.58
C SER A 26 15.19 3.92 33.17
N ALA A 27 13.98 4.07 33.73
CA ALA A 27 12.82 3.38 33.22
C ALA A 27 12.61 3.90 31.79
N VAL A 28 13.22 3.22 30.82
CA VAL A 28 12.83 3.35 29.42
C VAL A 28 11.41 2.83 29.40
N ALA A 29 10.45 3.74 29.30
CA ALA A 29 9.07 3.39 29.03
C ALA A 29 9.09 2.60 27.72
N LEU A 30 8.92 1.29 27.82
CA LEU A 30 8.63 0.45 26.67
C LEU A 30 7.38 1.04 26.02
N PRO A 31 7.38 1.28 24.70
CA PRO A 31 6.20 1.80 24.03
C PRO A 31 5.05 0.84 24.29
N THR A 32 4.03 1.34 24.99
CA THR A 32 2.76 0.65 25.14
C THR A 32 2.23 0.38 23.74
N LYS A 33 2.00 -0.90 23.45
CA LYS A 33 1.38 -1.38 22.21
C LYS A 33 0.17 -0.48 21.91
N ALA A 34 0.21 0.22 20.77
CA ALA A 34 -0.87 1.12 20.37
C ALA A 34 -2.20 0.35 20.36
N GLU A 35 -3.22 0.94 20.98
CA GLU A 35 -4.62 0.49 20.86
C GLU A 35 -5.00 0.36 19.37
N GLU A 36 -6.00 -0.48 19.08
CA GLU A 36 -6.60 -0.68 17.75
C GLU A 36 -7.35 0.56 17.22
N GLY A 37 -6.73 1.74 17.31
CA GLY A 37 -7.19 2.99 16.71
C GLY A 37 -6.86 3.06 15.22
N CYS A 38 -7.60 3.87 14.48
CA CYS A 38 -7.27 4.25 13.11
C CYS A 38 -5.95 5.03 13.11
N HIS A 39 -4.97 4.63 12.29
CA HIS A 39 -3.72 5.37 12.18
C HIS A 39 -3.99 6.72 11.48
N GLN A 40 -3.37 7.77 12.02
CA GLN A 40 -3.66 9.15 11.69
C GLN A 40 -2.52 9.78 10.87
N LEU A 41 -2.86 10.33 9.72
CA LEU A 41 -2.01 11.17 8.90
C LEU A 41 -2.25 12.63 9.28
N ARG A 42 -1.20 13.46 9.26
CA ARG A 42 -1.33 14.90 9.49
C ARG A 42 -1.34 15.63 8.15
N SER A 43 -2.34 16.49 7.95
CA SER A 43 -2.45 17.33 6.76
C SER A 43 -1.42 18.45 6.78
N THR A 44 -0.65 18.57 5.72
CA THR A 44 -0.02 19.80 5.21
C THR A 44 -0.99 20.32 4.16
N ALA A 45 -1.54 21.53 4.27
CA ALA A 45 -2.56 21.98 3.31
C ALA A 45 -1.89 22.69 2.12
N PRO A 46 -2.02 22.21 0.86
CA PRO A 46 -2.77 21.02 0.41
C PRO A 46 -1.99 19.71 0.55
N PHE A 47 -2.69 18.62 0.92
CA PHE A 47 -2.08 17.31 1.20
C PHE A 47 -2.03 16.47 -0.07
N LYS A 48 -0.85 16.07 -0.51
CA LYS A 48 -0.64 15.36 -1.78
C LYS A 48 -0.33 13.88 -1.58
N ILE A 49 -0.97 13.05 -2.40
CA ILE A 49 -0.77 11.60 -2.45
C ILE A 49 -0.34 11.22 -3.87
N ALA A 50 0.79 10.53 -4.00
CA ALA A 50 1.16 9.86 -5.26
C ALA A 50 0.66 8.41 -5.25
N LEU A 51 -0.03 8.01 -6.32
CA LEU A 51 -0.51 6.64 -6.54
C LEU A 51 0.45 5.92 -7.49
N PHE A 52 1.16 4.93 -6.98
CA PHE A 52 1.97 4.02 -7.78
C PHE A 52 1.24 2.69 -7.93
N ALA A 53 0.88 2.34 -9.15
CA ALA A 53 0.15 1.12 -9.48
C ALA A 53 0.93 0.33 -10.53
N ASP A 54 0.77 -1.01 -10.49
CA ASP A 54 1.24 -1.91 -11.54
C ASP A 54 2.75 -1.75 -11.77
N LEU A 55 3.54 -1.90 -10.71
CA LEU A 55 4.99 -1.75 -10.77
C LEU A 55 5.69 -3.01 -11.31
N HIS A 56 5.13 -4.18 -10.99
CA HIS A 56 5.57 -5.48 -11.48
C HIS A 56 7.04 -5.81 -11.23
N PHE A 57 7.58 -5.44 -10.06
CA PHE A 57 8.97 -5.71 -9.74
C PHE A 57 9.27 -7.22 -9.74
N GLY A 58 10.44 -7.59 -10.25
CA GLY A 58 10.92 -8.97 -10.26
C GLY A 58 10.40 -9.83 -11.42
N GLU A 59 9.69 -9.24 -12.38
CA GLU A 59 9.34 -9.91 -13.63
C GLU A 59 10.59 -10.34 -14.41
N ASP A 60 10.59 -11.58 -14.91
CA ASP A 60 11.67 -12.17 -15.71
C ASP A 60 13.08 -11.93 -15.13
N ALA A 61 13.19 -12.03 -13.81
CA ALA A 61 14.42 -11.72 -13.06
C ALA A 61 15.64 -12.58 -13.45
N TRP A 62 15.42 -13.73 -14.10
CA TRP A 62 16.47 -14.60 -14.65
C TRP A 62 17.05 -14.10 -15.98
N THR A 63 16.48 -13.05 -16.57
CA THR A 63 16.96 -12.44 -17.81
C THR A 63 17.73 -11.14 -17.55
N HIS A 64 18.41 -10.60 -18.57
CA HIS A 64 18.94 -9.24 -18.50
C HIS A 64 17.85 -8.16 -18.60
N TRP A 65 16.67 -8.50 -19.12
CA TRP A 65 15.60 -7.53 -19.38
C TRP A 65 14.86 -7.12 -18.11
N GLY A 66 14.51 -8.09 -17.25
CA GLY A 66 13.72 -7.87 -16.02
C GLY A 66 14.35 -6.85 -15.06
N PRO A 67 15.58 -7.08 -14.58
CA PRO A 67 16.27 -6.14 -13.69
C PRO A 67 16.45 -4.73 -14.28
N LEU A 68 16.55 -4.61 -15.61
CA LEU A 68 16.58 -3.30 -16.27
C LEU A 68 15.23 -2.58 -16.19
N GLN A 69 14.10 -3.29 -16.20
CA GLN A 69 12.79 -2.69 -16.00
C GLN A 69 12.63 -2.18 -14.57
N ASP A 70 13.03 -2.95 -13.56
CA ASP A 70 13.00 -2.50 -12.16
C ASP A 70 13.78 -1.18 -11.97
N VAL A 71 14.96 -1.07 -12.61
CA VAL A 71 15.77 0.16 -12.60
C VAL A 71 15.05 1.33 -13.27
N LYS A 72 14.31 1.10 -14.36
CA LYS A 72 13.50 2.15 -15.00
C LYS A 72 12.28 2.52 -14.14
N SER A 73 11.60 1.56 -13.52
CA SER A 73 10.51 1.81 -12.57
C SER A 73 10.98 2.70 -11.41
N ILE A 74 12.18 2.45 -10.87
CA ILE A 74 12.81 3.29 -9.85
C ILE A 74 13.02 4.73 -10.35
N LYS A 75 13.43 4.90 -11.61
CA LYS A 75 13.62 6.23 -12.21
C LYS A 75 12.29 6.97 -12.35
N VAL A 76 11.24 6.32 -12.84
CA VAL A 76 9.90 6.92 -12.94
C VAL A 76 9.41 7.38 -11.58
N MET A 77 9.41 6.49 -10.58
CA MET A 77 9.00 6.83 -9.23
C MET A 77 9.84 7.98 -8.67
N SER A 78 11.16 7.95 -8.86
CA SER A 78 12.04 9.03 -8.40
C SER A 78 11.69 10.38 -9.03
N SER A 79 11.52 10.44 -10.36
CA SER A 79 11.12 11.68 -11.05
C SER A 79 9.79 12.21 -10.53
N VAL A 80 8.78 11.35 -10.39
CA VAL A 80 7.46 11.76 -9.86
C VAL A 80 7.59 12.29 -8.43
N LEU A 81 8.32 11.60 -7.56
CA LEU A 81 8.50 12.01 -6.16
C LEU A 81 9.24 13.35 -6.06
N ASP A 82 10.22 13.59 -6.94
CA ASP A 82 11.00 14.83 -6.96
C ASP A 82 10.18 16.02 -7.51
N ASP A 83 9.35 15.78 -8.52
CA ASP A 83 8.52 16.82 -9.16
C ASP A 83 7.30 17.20 -8.32
N GLU A 84 6.68 16.23 -7.65
CA GLU A 84 5.41 16.43 -6.92
C GLU A 84 5.59 16.69 -5.44
N THR A 85 6.71 16.22 -4.87
CA THR A 85 7.02 16.24 -3.43
C THR A 85 5.80 15.83 -2.57
N PRO A 86 5.24 14.63 -2.77
CA PRO A 86 4.00 14.23 -2.10
C PRO A 86 4.23 14.00 -0.61
N ASP A 87 3.18 14.26 0.19
CA ASP A 87 3.18 14.02 1.64
C ASP A 87 2.97 12.53 1.97
N PHE A 88 2.40 11.78 1.02
CA PHE A 88 2.08 10.37 1.18
C PHE A 88 2.16 9.61 -0.14
N VAL A 89 2.44 8.32 -0.08
CA VAL A 89 2.40 7.42 -1.24
C VAL A 89 1.41 6.28 -1.00
N ILE A 90 0.66 5.91 -2.02
CA ILE A 90 -0.13 4.68 -2.03
C ILE A 90 0.39 3.75 -3.12
N TYR A 91 0.81 2.55 -2.72
CA TYR A 91 1.08 1.44 -3.61
C TYR A 91 -0.22 0.69 -3.88
N LEU A 92 -0.78 0.87 -5.08
CA LEU A 92 -2.13 0.48 -5.47
C LEU A 92 -2.17 -0.88 -6.19
N GLY A 93 -1.55 -1.90 -5.58
CA GLY A 93 -1.49 -3.27 -6.07
C GLY A 93 -0.53 -3.50 -7.24
N ASP A 94 -0.22 -4.78 -7.44
CA ASP A 94 0.76 -5.29 -8.41
C ASP A 94 2.11 -4.59 -8.25
N VAL A 95 2.55 -4.51 -7.00
CA VAL A 95 3.87 -3.98 -6.62
C VAL A 95 4.96 -4.92 -7.11
N ILE A 96 4.72 -6.23 -7.00
CA ILE A 96 5.63 -7.28 -7.47
C ILE A 96 4.91 -8.25 -8.43
N THR A 97 5.69 -8.94 -9.25
CA THR A 97 5.19 -10.00 -10.15
C THR A 97 5.46 -11.37 -9.54
N ALA A 98 4.70 -11.78 -8.54
CA ALA A 98 5.02 -13.00 -7.77
C ALA A 98 5.03 -14.29 -8.60
N ASN A 99 4.20 -14.38 -9.65
CA ASN A 99 4.13 -15.55 -10.53
C ASN A 99 5.40 -15.84 -11.33
N ASN A 100 6.37 -14.92 -11.36
CA ASN A 100 7.64 -15.10 -12.07
C ASN A 100 8.85 -14.85 -11.16
N ILE A 101 8.67 -14.95 -9.84
CA ILE A 101 9.74 -14.73 -8.87
C ILE A 101 10.18 -16.09 -8.28
N ALA A 102 11.29 -16.61 -8.80
CA ALA A 102 11.89 -17.89 -8.39
C ALA A 102 12.78 -17.77 -7.14
N ILE A 103 12.23 -17.28 -6.02
CA ILE A 103 12.97 -17.20 -4.74
C ILE A 103 12.06 -17.52 -3.54
N LYS A 104 12.67 -18.06 -2.48
CA LYS A 104 12.02 -18.32 -1.20
C LYS A 104 11.38 -17.08 -0.56
N ASN A 105 11.82 -15.88 -0.91
CA ASN A 105 11.32 -14.64 -0.31
C ASN A 105 11.28 -13.46 -1.30
N ALA A 106 10.13 -13.22 -1.92
CA ALA A 106 9.86 -12.11 -2.83
C ALA A 106 9.82 -10.74 -2.14
N SER A 107 9.85 -10.67 -0.80
CA SER A 107 9.87 -9.38 -0.08
C SER A 107 11.08 -8.51 -0.40
N LEU A 108 12.16 -9.07 -0.98
CA LEU A 108 13.28 -8.28 -1.49
C LEU A 108 12.85 -7.36 -2.65
N TYR A 109 12.01 -7.83 -3.57
CA TYR A 109 11.46 -7.00 -4.64
C TYR A 109 10.47 -5.97 -4.11
N TRP A 110 9.68 -6.34 -3.10
CA TRP A 110 8.84 -5.39 -2.38
C TRP A 110 9.67 -4.28 -1.74
N ASP A 111 10.77 -4.65 -1.06
CA ASP A 111 11.71 -3.71 -0.44
C ASP A 111 12.36 -2.77 -1.47
N GLN A 112 12.71 -3.32 -2.64
CA GLN A 112 13.25 -2.54 -3.75
C GLN A 112 12.21 -1.59 -4.34
N ALA A 113 10.96 -2.04 -4.52
CA ALA A 113 9.86 -1.22 -5.06
C ALA A 113 9.53 -0.03 -4.15
N VAL A 114 9.55 -0.22 -2.82
CA VAL A 114 9.31 0.87 -1.87
C VAL A 114 10.52 1.77 -1.61
N SER A 115 11.71 1.38 -2.10
CA SER A 115 12.96 2.08 -1.80
C SER A 115 13.01 3.56 -2.21
N PRO A 116 12.44 4.03 -3.35
CA PRO A 116 12.50 5.44 -3.72
C PRO A 116 11.71 6.34 -2.76
N THR A 117 10.56 5.85 -2.30
CA THR A 117 9.70 6.50 -1.32
C THR A 117 10.37 6.53 0.05
N ARG A 118 10.89 5.38 0.50
CA ARG A 118 11.62 5.26 1.76
C ARG A 118 12.86 6.14 1.82
N ALA A 119 13.63 6.22 0.74
CA ALA A 119 14.85 7.04 0.67
C ALA A 119 14.56 8.55 0.85
N ARG A 120 13.34 9.00 0.54
CA ARG A 120 12.89 10.39 0.72
C ARG A 120 12.20 10.62 2.06
N GLY A 121 12.06 9.59 2.90
CA GLY A 121 11.37 9.70 4.19
C GLY A 121 9.87 9.91 4.06
N ILE A 122 9.29 9.63 2.89
CA ILE A 122 7.86 9.84 2.63
C ILE A 122 7.10 8.63 3.21
N PRO A 123 6.08 8.83 4.05
CA PRO A 123 5.25 7.74 4.55
C PRO A 123 4.36 7.15 3.43
N TRP A 124 4.02 5.87 3.55
CA TRP A 124 3.19 5.19 2.54
C TRP A 124 2.23 4.17 3.11
N ALA A 125 1.29 3.73 2.28
CA ALA A 125 0.45 2.57 2.53
C ALA A 125 0.29 1.72 1.25
N SER A 126 -0.07 0.45 1.40
CA SER A 126 -0.19 -0.51 0.30
C SER A 126 -1.49 -1.31 0.34
N VAL A 127 -2.01 -1.62 -0.84
CA VAL A 127 -3.08 -2.60 -1.06
C VAL A 127 -2.59 -3.61 -2.08
N PHE A 128 -2.99 -4.88 -1.93
CA PHE A 128 -2.58 -5.94 -2.84
C PHE A 128 -3.35 -5.93 -4.17
N GLY A 129 -2.65 -6.31 -5.23
CA GLY A 129 -3.19 -6.68 -6.53
C GLY A 129 -3.10 -8.17 -6.80
N ASN A 130 -3.58 -8.61 -7.97
CA ASN A 130 -3.66 -10.03 -8.31
C ASN A 130 -2.28 -10.68 -8.51
N HIS A 131 -1.24 -9.92 -8.87
CA HIS A 131 0.10 -10.46 -9.07
C HIS A 131 0.90 -10.59 -7.77
N ASP A 132 0.56 -9.85 -6.72
CA ASP A 132 1.43 -9.74 -5.53
C ASP A 132 1.63 -11.06 -4.78
N ASP A 133 0.72 -12.03 -4.90
CA ASP A 133 0.87 -13.40 -4.41
C ASP A 133 0.44 -14.46 -5.43
N ALA A 134 0.49 -14.12 -6.72
CA ALA A 134 0.22 -15.08 -7.76
C ALA A 134 1.20 -16.27 -7.69
N ALA A 135 0.67 -17.47 -7.91
CA ALA A 135 1.47 -18.69 -7.93
C ALA A 135 2.49 -18.66 -9.08
N PHE A 136 3.66 -19.27 -8.86
CA PHE A 136 4.68 -19.36 -9.89
C PHE A 136 4.15 -20.06 -11.15
N VAL A 137 4.37 -19.44 -12.31
CA VAL A 137 4.03 -20.00 -13.62
C VAL A 137 5.31 -20.46 -14.29
N TRP A 138 5.40 -21.76 -14.57
CA TRP A 138 6.54 -22.34 -15.25
C TRP A 138 6.63 -21.88 -16.71
N PRO A 139 7.72 -21.19 -17.12
CA PRO A 139 7.89 -20.79 -18.51
C PRO A 139 8.04 -22.02 -19.40
N ILE A 140 7.22 -22.13 -20.45
CA ILE A 140 7.19 -23.32 -21.30
C ILE A 140 8.53 -23.53 -22.04
N GLU A 141 9.21 -22.43 -22.37
CA GLU A 141 10.53 -22.41 -22.99
C GLU A 141 11.60 -23.10 -22.14
N TRP A 142 11.45 -23.16 -20.82
CA TRP A 142 12.40 -23.85 -19.94
C TRP A 142 12.40 -25.37 -20.14
N PHE A 143 11.33 -25.91 -20.75
CA PHE A 143 11.22 -27.33 -21.12
C PHE A 143 11.61 -27.58 -22.59
N SER A 144 12.25 -26.59 -23.24
CA SER A 144 12.84 -26.74 -24.57
C SER A 144 14.37 -26.87 -24.48
N SER A 145 15.06 -26.95 -25.63
CA SER A 145 16.53 -27.19 -25.69
C SER A 145 17.42 -26.26 -24.85
N PRO A 146 17.09 -24.97 -24.62
CA PRO A 146 17.84 -24.09 -23.72
C PRO A 146 17.80 -24.52 -22.25
N GLY A 147 16.78 -25.27 -21.84
CA GLY A 147 16.57 -25.70 -20.45
C GLY A 147 16.17 -24.58 -19.49
N ILE A 148 16.10 -24.91 -18.21
CA ILE A 148 15.90 -23.94 -17.12
C ILE A 148 17.18 -23.08 -17.00
N PRO A 149 17.08 -21.73 -17.07
CA PRO A 149 18.23 -20.83 -16.88
C PRO A 149 18.92 -21.02 -15.52
N GLU A 150 20.17 -20.57 -15.39
CA GLU A 150 20.85 -20.57 -14.10
C GLU A 150 20.16 -19.59 -13.14
N ILE A 151 19.49 -20.12 -12.10
CA ILE A 151 18.76 -19.33 -11.11
C ILE A 151 19.69 -18.97 -9.94
N ARG A 152 19.89 -17.68 -9.71
CA ARG A 152 20.68 -17.17 -8.57
C ARG A 152 19.79 -16.82 -7.39
N CYS A 153 19.55 -17.80 -6.52
CA CYS A 153 18.85 -17.58 -5.26
C CYS A 153 19.80 -16.92 -4.25
N ARG A 154 19.73 -15.59 -4.10
CA ARG A 154 20.50 -14.88 -3.06
C ARG A 154 19.87 -15.10 -1.69
N VAL A 155 20.54 -15.87 -0.84
CA VAL A 155 20.25 -15.90 0.61
C VAL A 155 21.10 -14.82 1.28
N ALA A 156 20.48 -13.96 2.09
CA ALA A 156 21.22 -13.04 2.94
C ALA A 156 21.92 -13.83 4.07
N ASN A 157 23.25 -13.87 4.05
CA ASN A 157 24.14 -14.40 5.10
C ASN A 157 24.02 -15.90 5.45
N SER A 158 24.28 -16.80 4.50
CA SER A 158 24.73 -18.17 4.85
C SER A 158 26.07 -18.51 4.18
N SER A 159 26.99 -19.03 4.96
CA SER A 159 28.33 -19.49 4.54
C SER A 159 28.33 -20.94 4.03
N CYS A 160 27.22 -21.39 3.45
CA CYS A 160 27.08 -22.77 2.98
C CYS A 160 26.98 -22.81 1.46
N SER A 161 27.69 -23.77 0.87
CA SER A 161 27.73 -24.10 -0.56
C SER A 161 26.32 -24.18 -1.17
N GLY A 162 26.23 -23.75 -2.43
CA GLY A 162 24.99 -23.51 -3.17
C GLY A 162 24.05 -24.72 -3.33
N GLU A 163 22.86 -24.37 -3.82
CA GLU A 163 21.73 -25.22 -4.27
C GLU A 163 20.54 -25.42 -3.32
N GLU A 164 20.64 -25.11 -2.03
CA GLU A 164 19.47 -25.26 -1.15
C GLU A 164 18.56 -24.02 -1.15
N GLU A 165 17.43 -24.20 -1.86
CA GLU A 165 16.12 -23.56 -1.69
C GLU A 165 15.76 -22.36 -2.60
N CYS A 166 15.86 -22.56 -3.91
CA CYS A 166 14.94 -21.91 -4.84
C CYS A 166 13.54 -22.56 -4.68
N HIS A 167 12.71 -22.01 -3.80
CA HIS A 167 11.30 -22.42 -3.65
C HIS A 167 10.43 -21.63 -4.64
N PHE A 168 9.75 -22.33 -5.52
CA PHE A 168 8.87 -21.76 -6.57
C PHE A 168 7.41 -21.61 -6.07
N GLU A 169 7.22 -21.45 -4.76
CA GLU A 169 5.89 -21.31 -4.15
C GLU A 169 5.44 -19.84 -4.06
N GLY A 170 6.35 -18.89 -4.29
CA GLY A 170 6.11 -17.45 -4.13
C GLY A 170 6.12 -17.00 -2.67
N THR A 171 5.67 -15.77 -2.41
CA THR A 171 5.50 -15.23 -1.05
C THR A 171 4.05 -14.83 -0.86
N GLN A 172 3.43 -15.29 0.23
CA GLN A 172 2.02 -15.02 0.50
C GLN A 172 1.79 -13.56 0.92
N ARG A 173 0.62 -12.99 0.61
CA ARG A 173 0.20 -11.63 1.04
C ARG A 173 0.43 -11.38 2.53
N LEU A 174 0.15 -12.36 3.38
CA LEU A 174 0.34 -12.24 4.83
C LEU A 174 1.81 -12.00 5.19
N GLU A 175 2.73 -12.70 4.52
CA GLU A 175 4.18 -12.54 4.75
C GLU A 175 4.70 -11.23 4.15
N LEU A 176 4.20 -10.81 2.98
CA LEU A 176 4.52 -9.50 2.40
C LEU A 176 4.09 -8.35 3.32
N MET A 177 2.84 -8.38 3.78
CA MET A 177 2.31 -7.36 4.71
C MET A 177 3.08 -7.35 6.03
N LYS A 178 3.43 -8.53 6.56
CA LYS A 178 4.25 -8.65 7.76
C LYS A 178 5.61 -8.00 7.57
N ASN A 179 6.30 -8.32 6.49
CA ASN A 179 7.61 -7.75 6.20
C ASN A 179 7.53 -6.24 5.99
N GLU A 180 6.49 -5.72 5.31
CA GLU A 180 6.32 -4.28 5.15
C GLU A 180 6.18 -3.58 6.50
N ILE A 181 5.23 -4.01 7.33
CA ILE A 181 4.91 -3.37 8.62
C ILE A 181 6.08 -3.49 9.61
N GLU A 182 6.69 -4.67 9.73
CA GLU A 182 7.73 -4.91 10.75
C GLU A 182 9.07 -4.26 10.38
N ARG A 183 9.37 -4.13 9.08
CA ARG A 183 10.69 -3.62 8.62
C ARG A 183 10.67 -2.14 8.26
N ASN A 184 9.50 -1.52 8.10
CA ASN A 184 9.41 -0.13 7.66
C ASN A 184 8.60 0.73 8.63
N THR A 185 9.30 1.57 9.40
CA THR A 185 8.67 2.51 10.34
C THR A 185 7.85 3.62 9.67
N LEU A 186 8.00 3.79 8.35
CA LEU A 186 7.26 4.75 7.53
C LEU A 186 6.00 4.15 6.89
N SER A 187 5.79 2.84 6.99
CA SER A 187 4.58 2.21 6.49
C SER A 187 3.41 2.45 7.44
N TYR A 188 2.29 2.87 6.86
CA TYR A 188 0.97 3.00 7.47
C TYR A 188 0.04 1.86 7.05
N SER A 189 0.55 0.86 6.33
CA SER A 189 -0.20 -0.33 5.93
C SER A 189 -0.63 -1.13 7.15
N ARG A 190 -1.78 -1.80 7.05
CA ARG A 190 -2.33 -2.60 8.15
C ARG A 190 -2.94 -3.88 7.64
N TYR A 191 -2.99 -4.86 8.54
CA TYR A 191 -3.88 -5.99 8.39
C TYR A 191 -5.32 -5.53 8.54
N GLY A 192 -6.20 -6.14 7.76
CA GLY A 192 -7.63 -6.11 8.04
C GLY A 192 -8.05 -7.07 9.15
N PRO A 193 -9.34 -7.03 9.52
CA PRO A 193 -9.93 -8.00 10.43
C PRO A 193 -9.68 -9.43 9.93
N LYS A 194 -9.38 -10.35 10.86
CA LYS A 194 -9.07 -11.75 10.52
C LYS A 194 -10.24 -12.47 9.88
N GLU A 195 -11.46 -12.01 10.16
CA GLU A 195 -12.71 -12.53 9.64
C GLU A 195 -12.89 -12.26 8.14
N LEU A 196 -12.08 -11.35 7.55
CA LEU A 196 -12.08 -11.06 6.12
C LEU A 196 -11.15 -11.96 5.32
N TRP A 197 -10.43 -12.89 5.96
CA TRP A 197 -9.57 -13.87 5.28
C TRP A 197 -10.35 -14.57 4.14
N PRO A 198 -9.75 -14.75 2.94
CA PRO A 198 -8.33 -14.61 2.59
C PRO A 198 -7.82 -13.18 2.34
N SER A 199 -8.70 -12.18 2.40
CA SER A 199 -8.38 -10.79 2.12
C SER A 199 -7.51 -10.15 3.23
N ILE A 200 -6.39 -9.52 2.89
CA ILE A 200 -5.38 -9.08 3.89
C ILE A 200 -5.36 -7.55 4.08
N SER A 201 -5.20 -6.77 3.01
CA SER A 201 -5.03 -5.31 3.10
C SER A 201 -6.38 -4.57 3.12
N ASN A 202 -7.13 -4.70 4.22
CA ASN A 202 -8.42 -4.02 4.43
C ASN A 202 -8.37 -3.10 5.64
N TYR A 203 -8.24 -1.79 5.43
CA TYR A 203 -8.11 -0.85 6.54
C TYR A 203 -8.53 0.56 6.14
N VAL A 204 -8.61 1.44 7.13
CA VAL A 204 -8.92 2.85 6.94
C VAL A 204 -7.86 3.70 7.65
N LEU A 205 -7.41 4.75 6.97
CA LEU A 205 -6.55 5.80 7.52
C LEU A 205 -7.33 7.11 7.62
N GLN A 206 -7.06 7.86 8.69
CA GLN A 206 -7.66 9.17 8.91
C GLN A 206 -6.66 10.25 8.54
N LEU A 207 -7.00 11.11 7.58
CA LEU A 207 -6.27 12.35 7.35
C LEU A 207 -6.84 13.40 8.32
N LEU A 208 -6.00 13.90 9.22
CA LEU A 208 -6.39 14.88 10.23
C LEU A 208 -5.95 16.29 9.86
N SER A 209 -6.73 17.27 10.30
CA SER A 209 -6.42 18.69 10.15
C SER A 209 -5.14 19.05 10.89
N SER A 210 -4.34 19.93 10.31
CA SER A 210 -3.19 20.53 11.00
C SER A 210 -3.62 21.46 12.12
N ASP A 211 -4.74 22.16 11.94
CA ASP A 211 -5.27 23.14 12.89
C ASP A 211 -5.94 22.47 14.10
N ASN A 212 -6.61 21.32 13.87
CA ASN A 212 -7.22 20.54 14.92
C ASN A 212 -6.94 19.04 14.76
N PRO A 213 -5.96 18.50 15.52
CA PRO A 213 -5.60 17.08 15.48
C PRO A 213 -6.69 16.09 15.94
N LYS A 214 -7.91 16.54 16.20
CA LYS A 214 -9.08 15.68 16.44
C LYS A 214 -10.11 15.75 15.31
N SER A 215 -9.89 16.58 14.30
CA SER A 215 -10.82 16.80 13.19
C SER A 215 -10.34 16.07 11.95
N PRO A 216 -11.03 15.01 11.49
CA PRO A 216 -10.70 14.34 10.25
C PRO A 216 -11.11 15.18 9.03
N VAL A 217 -10.16 15.40 8.12
CA VAL A 217 -10.32 16.06 6.81
C VAL A 217 -10.87 15.08 5.78
N ALA A 218 -10.36 13.85 5.77
CA ALA A 218 -10.78 12.78 4.88
C ALA A 218 -10.52 11.40 5.49
N LEU A 219 -11.28 10.40 5.05
CA LEU A 219 -11.04 8.99 5.34
C LEU A 219 -10.56 8.29 4.07
N LEU A 220 -9.43 7.59 4.18
CA LEU A 220 -8.83 6.83 3.09
C LEU A 220 -9.08 5.34 3.35
N TYR A 221 -9.95 4.73 2.57
CA TYR A 221 -10.28 3.30 2.68
C TYR A 221 -9.47 2.47 1.70
N PHE A 222 -8.88 1.39 2.20
CA PHE A 222 -8.12 0.41 1.44
C PHE A 222 -8.87 -0.91 1.50
N LEU A 223 -9.21 -1.48 0.33
CA LEU A 223 -9.88 -2.77 0.23
C LEU A 223 -9.07 -3.69 -0.68
N ASP A 224 -8.84 -4.91 -0.22
CA ASP A 224 -8.13 -5.90 -1.00
C ASP A 224 -9.11 -6.61 -1.96
N SER A 225 -8.98 -6.30 -3.24
CA SER A 225 -9.83 -6.82 -4.33
C SER A 225 -9.49 -8.23 -4.79
N GLY A 226 -8.49 -8.89 -4.18
CA GLY A 226 -8.14 -10.27 -4.46
C GLY A 226 -7.34 -10.51 -5.72
N GLY A 227 -7.52 -11.71 -6.29
CA GLY A 227 -6.64 -12.29 -7.29
C GLY A 227 -5.47 -13.08 -6.68
N GLY A 228 -4.61 -13.59 -7.55
CA GLY A 228 -3.46 -14.39 -7.15
C GLY A 228 -3.88 -15.73 -6.55
N SER A 229 -3.81 -15.84 -5.23
CA SER A 229 -4.15 -17.08 -4.50
C SER A 229 -5.66 -17.28 -4.26
N TYR A 230 -6.50 -16.28 -4.55
CA TYR A 230 -7.96 -16.36 -4.38
C TYR A 230 -8.71 -15.51 -5.44
N PRO A 231 -10.05 -15.62 -5.57
CA PRO A 231 -10.79 -14.95 -6.64
C PRO A 231 -10.65 -13.42 -6.66
N GLU A 232 -10.76 -12.83 -7.84
CA GLU A 232 -10.69 -11.38 -8.08
C GLU A 232 -12.02 -10.69 -7.71
N ILE A 233 -12.31 -10.63 -6.41
CA ILE A 233 -13.54 -10.07 -5.87
C ILE A 233 -13.29 -9.26 -4.59
N ILE A 234 -14.04 -8.17 -4.44
CA ILE A 234 -14.37 -7.63 -3.12
C ILE A 234 -15.59 -8.39 -2.62
N SER A 235 -15.43 -9.15 -1.53
CA SER A 235 -16.47 -10.02 -0.98
C SER A 235 -17.63 -9.27 -0.31
N SER A 236 -18.75 -9.96 -0.10
CA SER A 236 -19.86 -9.44 0.71
C SER A 236 -19.47 -9.20 2.17
N ALA A 237 -18.53 -9.98 2.70
CA ALA A 237 -17.98 -9.78 4.05
C ALA A 237 -17.19 -8.46 4.15
N GLN A 238 -16.37 -8.15 3.15
CA GLN A 238 -15.68 -6.85 3.06
C GLN A 238 -16.67 -5.69 2.89
N ALA A 239 -17.73 -5.87 2.10
CA ALA A 239 -18.78 -4.87 1.94
C ALA A 239 -19.53 -4.60 3.27
N GLU A 240 -19.84 -5.65 4.03
CA GLU A 240 -20.46 -5.52 5.34
C GLU A 240 -19.51 -4.89 6.37
N TRP A 241 -18.23 -5.27 6.35
CA TRP A 241 -17.22 -4.62 7.18
C TRP A 241 -17.10 -3.12 6.87
N PHE A 242 -17.06 -2.74 5.58
CA PHE A 242 -17.06 -1.34 5.17
C PHE A 242 -18.29 -0.62 5.73
N ARG A 243 -19.49 -1.20 5.58
CA ARG A 243 -20.73 -0.62 6.12
C ARG A 243 -20.65 -0.38 7.63
N GLN A 244 -20.23 -1.38 8.38
CA GLN A 244 -20.11 -1.31 9.85
C GLN A 244 -19.06 -0.27 10.26
N LYS A 245 -17.87 -0.33 9.66
CA LYS A 245 -16.77 0.59 9.97
C LYS A 245 -17.14 2.03 9.63
N ALA A 246 -17.81 2.25 8.50
CA ALA A 246 -18.26 3.56 8.08
C ALA A 246 -19.35 4.14 9.01
N LEU A 247 -20.26 3.30 9.53
CA LEU A 247 -21.22 3.70 10.56
C LEU A 247 -20.57 4.00 11.91
N GLU A 248 -19.49 3.27 12.25
CA GLU A 248 -18.73 3.47 13.48
C GLU A 248 -17.97 4.79 13.49
N ILE A 249 -17.24 5.11 12.41
CA ILE A 249 -16.31 6.25 12.39
C ILE A 249 -16.85 7.50 11.68
N ASN A 250 -17.90 7.35 10.87
CA ASN A 250 -18.50 8.45 10.10
C ASN A 250 -20.02 8.22 9.93
N PRO A 251 -20.79 8.09 11.04
CA PRO A 251 -22.21 7.75 11.02
C PRO A 251 -23.04 8.73 10.19
N ASP A 252 -22.73 10.02 10.31
CA ASP A 252 -23.46 11.10 9.63
C ASP A 252 -22.98 11.36 8.18
N SER A 253 -21.99 10.61 7.69
CA SER A 253 -21.37 10.82 6.36
C SER A 253 -20.87 12.26 6.13
N ARG A 254 -20.34 12.91 7.19
CA ARG A 254 -19.86 14.30 7.13
C ARG A 254 -18.44 14.40 6.59
N VAL A 255 -17.61 13.41 6.91
CA VAL A 255 -16.20 13.38 6.48
C VAL A 255 -16.14 12.76 5.08
N PRO A 256 -15.51 13.41 4.09
CA PRO A 256 -15.31 12.84 2.76
C PRO A 256 -14.49 11.55 2.79
N GLU A 257 -14.85 10.60 1.92
CA GLU A 257 -14.25 9.27 1.86
C GLU A 257 -13.70 9.01 0.45
N ILE A 258 -12.44 8.58 0.40
CA ILE A 258 -11.70 8.25 -0.82
C ILE A 258 -11.28 6.79 -0.70
N ILE A 259 -11.53 6.01 -1.75
CA ILE A 259 -11.42 4.57 -1.71
C ILE A 259 -10.35 4.09 -2.69
N PHE A 260 -9.57 3.11 -2.27
CA PHE A 260 -8.46 2.51 -3.01
C PHE A 260 -8.58 0.99 -2.98
N TRP A 261 -8.57 0.37 -4.15
CA TRP A 261 -8.38 -1.08 -4.32
C TRP A 261 -7.78 -1.33 -5.70
N HIS A 262 -7.26 -2.52 -5.97
CA HIS A 262 -6.51 -2.74 -7.21
C HIS A 262 -7.38 -3.02 -8.44
N ILE A 263 -8.23 -4.05 -8.39
CA ILE A 263 -8.96 -4.55 -9.57
C ILE A 263 -10.27 -3.77 -9.77
N PRO A 264 -10.54 -3.18 -10.95
CA PRO A 264 -11.74 -2.40 -11.18
C PRO A 264 -13.01 -3.23 -11.03
N SER A 265 -14.04 -2.64 -10.41
CA SER A 265 -15.35 -3.26 -10.32
C SER A 265 -16.04 -3.26 -11.69
N ARG A 266 -17.14 -4.02 -11.85
CA ARG A 266 -17.93 -4.02 -13.09
C ARG A 266 -18.57 -2.65 -13.38
N ALA A 267 -18.63 -1.75 -12.41
CA ALA A 267 -19.02 -0.36 -12.62
C ALA A 267 -18.07 0.39 -13.57
N TYR A 268 -16.76 0.11 -13.53
CA TYR A 268 -15.78 0.73 -14.41
C TYR A 268 -16.03 0.39 -15.88
N LYS A 269 -16.42 -0.86 -16.17
CA LYS A 269 -16.81 -1.26 -17.53
C LYS A 269 -18.04 -0.51 -18.03
N LYS A 270 -18.96 -0.11 -17.14
CA LYS A 270 -20.13 0.72 -17.50
C LYS A 270 -19.75 2.19 -17.69
N ALA A 271 -18.77 2.69 -16.91
CA ALA A 271 -18.30 4.08 -16.96
C ALA A 271 -17.27 4.36 -18.05
N ALA A 272 -16.63 3.33 -18.60
CA ALA A 272 -15.55 3.46 -19.57
C ALA A 272 -15.93 4.36 -20.76
N PRO A 273 -15.02 5.16 -21.33
CA PRO A 273 -15.32 5.90 -22.55
C PRO A 273 -15.25 5.00 -23.79
N TRP A 274 -16.25 5.05 -24.68
CA TRP A 274 -16.31 4.19 -25.89
C TRP A 274 -15.62 4.79 -27.13
N PHE A 275 -15.68 6.11 -27.32
CA PHE A 275 -15.21 6.78 -28.55
C PHE A 275 -14.07 7.77 -28.28
N GLY A 276 -13.20 7.43 -27.33
CA GLY A 276 -12.18 8.34 -26.81
C GLY A 276 -12.63 9.08 -25.57
N ILE A 277 -11.68 9.70 -24.89
CA ILE A 277 -11.91 10.37 -23.61
C ILE A 277 -12.42 11.78 -23.89
N HIS A 278 -13.67 12.04 -23.54
CA HIS A 278 -14.31 13.33 -23.67
C HIS A 278 -14.94 13.76 -22.34
N LYS A 279 -15.03 15.07 -22.12
CA LYS A 279 -15.70 15.62 -20.93
C LYS A 279 -17.11 15.01 -20.79
N PRO A 280 -17.52 14.57 -19.59
CA PRO A 280 -16.89 14.85 -18.28
C PRO A 280 -15.74 13.91 -17.88
N CYS A 281 -15.41 12.88 -18.67
CA CYS A 281 -14.25 12.04 -18.42
C CYS A 281 -12.94 12.78 -18.71
N MET A 282 -11.94 12.56 -17.86
CA MET A 282 -10.60 13.15 -17.98
C MET A 282 -9.54 12.06 -17.88
N GLY A 283 -8.61 12.01 -18.84
CA GLY A 283 -7.58 10.97 -18.95
C GLY A 283 -6.80 11.15 -20.25
N SER A 284 -5.73 10.38 -20.44
CA SER A 284 -4.86 10.46 -21.62
C SER A 284 -4.74 9.13 -22.37
N ILE A 285 -5.04 8.00 -21.70
CA ILE A 285 -4.95 6.64 -22.23
C ILE A 285 -6.26 5.89 -22.00
N ASN A 286 -6.80 5.35 -23.08
CA ASN A 286 -7.91 4.39 -23.08
C ASN A 286 -7.68 3.40 -24.22
N LYS A 287 -6.69 2.52 -24.05
CA LYS A 287 -6.13 1.67 -25.12
C LYS A 287 -6.46 0.20 -24.96
N GLU A 288 -7.25 -0.14 -23.95
CA GLU A 288 -7.72 -1.50 -23.70
C GLU A 288 -9.12 -1.53 -23.10
N ARG A 289 -9.66 -2.74 -22.95
CA ARG A 289 -10.97 -2.94 -22.31
C ARG A 289 -10.74 -3.12 -20.81
N VAL A 290 -11.64 -2.54 -20.01
CA VAL A 290 -11.65 -2.74 -18.56
C VAL A 290 -11.72 -4.24 -18.23
N ALA A 291 -10.71 -4.74 -17.52
CA ALA A 291 -10.63 -6.08 -16.97
C ALA A 291 -11.18 -6.04 -15.55
N THR A 292 -12.46 -6.38 -15.40
CA THR A 292 -13.20 -6.20 -14.14
C THR A 292 -13.06 -7.39 -13.21
N GLN A 293 -13.27 -7.16 -11.92
CA GLN A 293 -13.57 -8.19 -10.91
C GLN A 293 -14.56 -9.24 -11.44
N GLU A 294 -14.38 -10.48 -10.99
CA GLU A 294 -15.15 -11.65 -11.41
C GLU A 294 -16.65 -11.50 -11.09
N ALA A 295 -17.01 -10.82 -10.01
CA ALA A 295 -18.37 -10.60 -9.57
C ALA A 295 -18.54 -9.30 -8.77
N GLU A 296 -19.78 -8.81 -8.70
CA GLU A 296 -20.17 -7.68 -7.83
C GLU A 296 -20.87 -8.21 -6.59
N MET A 297 -20.25 -8.06 -5.41
CA MET A 297 -20.78 -8.59 -4.14
C MET A 297 -21.41 -7.52 -3.23
N GLY A 298 -21.68 -6.33 -3.77
CA GLY A 298 -22.49 -5.31 -3.10
C GLY A 298 -21.75 -4.05 -2.64
N ILE A 299 -20.42 -4.01 -2.67
CA ILE A 299 -19.64 -2.83 -2.24
C ILE A 299 -20.00 -1.56 -3.06
N MET A 300 -20.12 -1.69 -4.39
CA MET A 300 -20.47 -0.55 -5.25
C MET A 300 -21.85 0.03 -4.92
N LYS A 301 -22.81 -0.82 -4.53
CA LYS A 301 -24.14 -0.36 -4.10
C LYS A 301 -24.03 0.53 -2.85
N LEU A 302 -23.26 0.08 -1.85
CA LEU A 302 -23.05 0.83 -0.61
C LEU A 302 -22.36 2.17 -0.87
N LEU A 303 -21.35 2.20 -1.74
CA LEU A 303 -20.60 3.41 -2.06
C LEU A 303 -21.43 4.44 -2.82
N VAL A 304 -22.24 4.01 -3.79
CA VAL A 304 -23.13 4.92 -4.55
C VAL A 304 -24.20 5.55 -3.65
N GLU A 305 -24.72 4.79 -2.68
CA GLU A 305 -25.71 5.27 -1.71
C GLU A 305 -25.12 6.19 -0.64
N ARG A 306 -23.79 6.22 -0.49
CA ARG A 306 -23.09 6.94 0.58
C ARG A 306 -22.59 8.32 0.12
N PRO A 307 -23.17 9.43 0.60
CA PRO A 307 -22.87 10.78 0.09
C PRO A 307 -21.46 11.30 0.43
N SER A 308 -20.81 10.73 1.45
CA SER A 308 -19.42 11.03 1.80
C SER A 308 -18.42 10.44 0.81
N ALA A 309 -18.74 9.36 0.11
CA ALA A 309 -17.85 8.74 -0.88
C ALA A 309 -17.70 9.66 -2.10
N LYS A 310 -16.47 9.98 -2.47
CA LYS A 310 -16.17 10.92 -3.57
C LYS A 310 -15.56 10.24 -4.79
N ALA A 311 -14.54 9.44 -4.57
CA ALA A 311 -13.77 8.81 -5.64
C ALA A 311 -13.27 7.44 -5.23
N ILE A 312 -13.15 6.57 -6.24
CA ILE A 312 -12.54 5.25 -6.15
C ILE A 312 -11.36 5.23 -7.12
N PHE A 313 -10.21 4.80 -6.64
CA PHE A 313 -8.99 4.66 -7.44
C PHE A 313 -8.59 3.19 -7.57
N VAL A 314 -8.21 2.79 -8.79
CA VAL A 314 -7.85 1.42 -9.16
C VAL A 314 -6.61 1.35 -10.05
N GLY A 315 -5.95 0.20 -10.13
CA GLY A 315 -4.83 -0.08 -11.06
C GLY A 315 -5.25 -1.11 -12.11
N HIS A 316 -4.46 -2.19 -12.24
CA HIS A 316 -4.71 -3.45 -12.95
C HIS A 316 -4.68 -3.37 -14.48
N ASN A 317 -5.30 -2.33 -15.03
CA ASN A 317 -5.35 -2.08 -16.45
C ASN A 317 -4.24 -1.10 -16.87
N HIS A 318 -3.19 -1.60 -17.54
CA HIS A 318 -1.99 -0.82 -17.83
C HIS A 318 -2.21 0.22 -18.93
N GLY A 319 -3.24 0.02 -19.75
CA GLY A 319 -3.62 0.87 -20.87
C GLY A 319 -4.73 1.87 -20.55
N LEU A 320 -5.04 2.12 -19.27
CA LEU A 320 -6.10 3.02 -18.82
C LEU A 320 -5.58 4.01 -17.77
N ASP A 321 -5.94 5.29 -17.87
CA ASP A 321 -5.59 6.30 -16.85
C ASP A 321 -6.69 7.36 -16.67
N TRP A 322 -7.93 7.04 -17.02
CA TRP A 322 -9.02 8.01 -16.98
C TRP A 322 -9.77 8.02 -15.64
N CYS A 323 -10.36 9.17 -15.35
CA CYS A 323 -11.39 9.39 -14.34
C CYS A 323 -12.70 9.71 -15.05
N CYS A 324 -13.76 8.97 -14.76
CA CYS A 324 -15.11 9.19 -15.30
C CYS A 324 -16.14 9.26 -14.17
N PRO A 325 -17.16 10.12 -14.29
CA PRO A 325 -18.27 10.12 -13.34
C PRO A 325 -19.11 8.85 -13.49
N TYR A 326 -19.57 8.33 -12.35
CA TYR A 326 -20.48 7.21 -12.25
C TYR A 326 -21.45 7.46 -11.10
N GLU A 327 -22.72 7.76 -11.43
CA GLU A 327 -23.71 8.21 -10.46
C GLU A 327 -23.24 9.47 -9.70
N LYS A 328 -22.96 9.35 -8.40
CA LYS A 328 -22.44 10.42 -7.53
C LYS A 328 -20.94 10.27 -7.22
N LEU A 329 -20.26 9.33 -7.87
CA LEU A 329 -18.86 8.98 -7.62
C LEU A 329 -17.99 9.30 -8.84
N TRP A 330 -16.69 9.39 -8.60
CA TRP A 330 -15.67 9.31 -9.64
C TRP A 330 -14.99 7.95 -9.61
N LEU A 331 -14.89 7.32 -10.78
CA LEU A 331 -14.16 6.07 -10.98
C LEU A 331 -12.88 6.39 -11.75
N CYS A 332 -11.73 6.10 -11.15
CA CYS A 332 -10.43 6.57 -11.62
C CYS A 332 -9.41 5.44 -11.72
N PHE A 333 -8.85 5.23 -12.92
CA PHE A 333 -7.63 4.44 -13.07
C PHE A 333 -6.40 5.25 -12.67
N ALA A 334 -5.54 4.66 -11.84
CA ALA A 334 -4.16 5.03 -11.69
C ALA A 334 -3.42 4.66 -12.98
N ARG A 335 -2.43 5.47 -13.32
CA ARG A 335 -1.56 5.17 -14.46
C ARG A 335 -0.56 4.09 -14.05
N HIS A 336 -0.36 3.12 -14.93
CA HIS A 336 0.71 2.14 -14.83
C HIS A 336 2.07 2.83 -14.69
N THR A 337 2.69 2.65 -13.53
CA THR A 337 3.92 3.35 -13.15
C THR A 337 5.16 2.55 -13.52
N GLY A 338 5.09 1.22 -13.43
CA GLY A 338 6.23 0.32 -13.64
C GLY A 338 6.63 0.16 -15.11
N TYR A 339 7.86 -0.27 -15.35
CA TYR A 339 8.31 -0.79 -16.65
C TYR A 339 8.17 -2.31 -16.75
N GLY A 340 7.88 -3.02 -15.64
CA GLY A 340 7.42 -4.40 -15.67
C GLY A 340 5.95 -4.47 -16.10
N GLY A 341 5.45 -5.67 -16.34
CA GLY A 341 4.11 -5.90 -16.86
C GLY A 341 4.00 -5.59 -18.36
N TYR A 342 2.78 -5.66 -18.89
CA TYR A 342 2.54 -5.50 -20.33
C TYR A 342 2.35 -4.04 -20.75
N GLY A 343 2.51 -3.78 -22.04
CA GLY A 343 2.22 -2.48 -22.67
C GLY A 343 3.43 -1.55 -22.76
N ASN A 344 3.40 -0.65 -23.74
CA ASN A 344 4.53 0.23 -24.10
C ASN A 344 4.18 1.74 -24.00
N TRP A 345 3.12 2.10 -23.29
CA TRP A 345 2.71 3.49 -23.08
C TRP A 345 3.70 4.25 -22.18
N ASP A 346 3.78 5.57 -22.30
CA ASP A 346 4.68 6.36 -21.44
C ASP A 346 4.31 6.19 -19.96
N ARG A 347 5.28 6.18 -19.07
CA ARG A 347 5.05 5.91 -17.64
C ARG A 347 4.78 7.19 -16.87
N GLY A 348 4.12 7.03 -15.73
CA GLY A 348 3.78 8.13 -14.84
C GLY A 348 2.93 7.64 -13.69
N ALA A 349 2.44 8.57 -12.89
CA ALA A 349 1.64 8.27 -11.72
C ALA A 349 0.43 9.21 -11.67
N ARG A 350 -0.63 8.75 -11.00
CA ARG A 350 -1.74 9.62 -10.65
C ARG A 350 -1.44 10.33 -9.35
N ILE A 351 -1.64 11.64 -9.32
CA ILE A 351 -1.54 12.44 -8.11
C ILE A 351 -2.95 12.77 -7.62
N VAL A 352 -3.14 12.77 -6.30
CA VAL A 352 -4.38 13.19 -5.63
C VAL A 352 -4.02 14.27 -4.63
N GLU A 353 -4.66 15.43 -4.74
CA GLU A 353 -4.47 16.57 -3.85
C GLU A 353 -5.76 16.82 -3.06
N ILE A 354 -5.63 16.88 -1.74
CA ILE A 354 -6.73 17.14 -0.81
C ILE A 354 -6.49 18.49 -0.12
N THR A 355 -7.39 19.43 -0.38
CA THR A 355 -7.43 20.73 0.27
C THR A 355 -8.52 20.72 1.33
N GLU A 356 -8.23 21.21 2.54
CA GLU A 356 -9.19 21.22 3.65
C GLU A 356 -10.22 22.37 3.54
N GLN A 357 -9.78 23.59 3.18
CA GLN A 357 -10.63 24.78 3.20
C GLN A 357 -10.42 25.69 1.97
N PRO A 358 -11.43 25.87 1.09
CA PRO A 358 -12.63 25.03 0.99
C PRO A 358 -12.24 23.59 0.66
N PHE A 359 -13.04 22.62 1.10
CA PHE A 359 -12.74 21.21 0.82
C PHE A 359 -12.71 20.96 -0.69
N SER A 360 -11.62 20.38 -1.19
CA SER A 360 -11.53 19.94 -2.58
C SER A 360 -10.62 18.75 -2.75
N VAL A 361 -11.01 17.80 -3.59
CA VAL A 361 -10.16 16.71 -4.09
C VAL A 361 -9.88 16.96 -5.57
N LYS A 362 -8.60 17.12 -5.92
CA LYS A 362 -8.13 17.23 -7.30
C LYS A 362 -7.28 16.02 -7.64
N SER A 363 -7.22 15.68 -8.92
CA SER A 363 -6.31 14.66 -9.42
C SER A 363 -5.81 15.00 -10.82
N TRP A 364 -4.57 14.61 -11.12
CA TRP A 364 -3.94 14.70 -12.43
C TRP A 364 -2.96 13.54 -12.63
N ILE A 365 -2.42 13.42 -13.84
CA ILE A 365 -1.33 12.50 -14.16
C ILE A 365 -0.02 13.28 -14.22
N ARG A 366 0.98 12.84 -13.45
CA ARG A 366 2.38 13.27 -13.58
C ARG A 366 3.14 12.23 -14.40
N MET A 367 3.72 12.66 -15.50
CA MET A 367 4.49 11.82 -16.42
C MET A 367 5.96 11.72 -16.01
N GLU A 368 6.64 10.65 -16.45
CA GLU A 368 8.07 10.44 -16.20
C GLU A 368 8.98 11.51 -16.83
N ASP A 369 8.49 12.21 -17.86
CA ASP A 369 9.15 13.34 -18.51
C ASP A 369 8.87 14.69 -17.82
N GLY A 370 8.15 14.66 -16.70
CA GLY A 370 7.76 15.83 -15.91
C GLY A 370 6.52 16.56 -16.44
N SER A 371 5.89 16.13 -17.54
CA SER A 371 4.65 16.74 -18.01
C SER A 371 3.43 16.39 -17.13
N VAL A 372 2.41 17.26 -17.17
CA VAL A 372 1.14 17.09 -16.44
C VAL A 372 -0.02 17.00 -17.40
N HIS A 373 -0.90 16.02 -17.20
CA HIS A 373 -2.08 15.81 -18.02
C HIS A 373 -3.33 15.53 -17.18
N SER A 374 -4.48 15.71 -17.82
CA SER A 374 -5.76 15.14 -17.36
C SER A 374 -6.20 15.57 -15.97
N GLU A 375 -5.93 16.84 -15.62
CA GLU A 375 -6.39 17.44 -14.37
C GLU A 375 -7.93 17.42 -14.26
N VAL A 376 -8.43 17.02 -13.09
CA VAL A 376 -9.86 16.92 -12.79
C VAL A 376 -10.12 17.25 -11.32
N VAL A 377 -11.25 17.92 -11.06
CA VAL A 377 -11.78 18.15 -9.71
C VAL A 377 -12.83 17.09 -9.41
N LEU A 378 -12.58 16.27 -8.39
CA LEU A 378 -13.39 15.11 -8.03
C LEU A 378 -14.47 15.43 -6.99
N SER A 379 -14.42 16.62 -6.39
CA SER A 379 -15.44 17.13 -5.49
C SER A 379 -15.78 18.59 -5.82
N PRO A 380 -17.01 18.90 -6.24
CA PRO A 380 -17.58 20.22 -6.01
C PRO A 380 -17.98 20.41 -4.55
#